data_AF-A0A538CD27-F1
#
_entry.id   AF-A0A538CD27-F1
#
_cell.length_a   1.000
_cell.length_b   1.000
_cell.length_c   1.000
_cell.angle_alpha   90.00
_cell.angle_beta   90.00
_cell.angle_gamma   90.00
#
_symmetry.space_group_name_H-M   'P 1'
#
loop_
_entity.id
_entity.type
_entity.pdbx_description
1 polymer ?
#
loop_
_entity_poly.entity_id
_entity_poly.type
_entity_poly.pdbx_seq_one_letter_code
_entity_poly.pdbx_strand_id
1 'polypeptide(L)'
;ARAFAPDLVLISAGYDAHEEDPLAGCRVTDAGYGAMAAWLRAIAGEAEAPVAAVLEGGYALGAVSRGVAETMAALGSERAPAPPDVERHPVSAAALERLAAGRWGAALSA
;
A
#
# COMPACT_ATOMS: atom_id res chain seq x y z
N ALA A 1 9.72 3.71 -3.50
CA ALA A 1 8.87 4.38 -4.51
C ALA A 1 9.43 5.76 -4.87
N ARG A 2 9.63 6.67 -3.91
CA ARG A 2 10.22 8.01 -4.17
C ARG A 2 11.48 7.99 -5.03
N ALA A 3 12.48 7.21 -4.64
CA ALA A 3 13.72 7.09 -5.42
C ALA A 3 13.57 6.42 -6.79
N PHE A 4 12.46 5.72 -7.04
CA PHE A 4 12.16 5.19 -8.37
C PHE A 4 11.58 6.26 -9.30
N ALA A 5 11.00 7.34 -8.75
CA ALA A 5 10.38 8.44 -9.49
C ALA A 5 9.43 7.94 -10.60
N PRO A 6 8.31 7.28 -10.23
CA PRO A 6 7.42 6.67 -11.20
C PRO A 6 6.69 7.72 -12.05
N ASP A 7 6.50 7.44 -13.34
CA ASP A 7 5.59 8.21 -14.23
C ASP A 7 4.12 7.74 -14.13
N LEU A 8 3.87 6.61 -13.46
CA LEU A 8 2.55 6.03 -13.22
C LEU A 8 2.62 5.13 -11.98
N VAL A 9 1.62 5.23 -11.10
CA VAL A 9 1.39 4.29 -10.01
C VAL A 9 0.18 3.41 -10.34
N LEU A 10 0.42 2.12 -10.54
CA LEU A 10 -0.63 1.12 -10.75
C LEU A 10 -0.73 0.21 -9.53
N ILE A 11 -1.91 0.17 -8.91
CA ILE A 11 -2.20 -0.66 -7.74
C ILE A 11 -2.89 -1.93 -8.22
N SER A 12 -2.22 -3.07 -8.05
CA SER A 12 -2.85 -4.40 -8.13
C SER A 12 -3.65 -4.60 -6.83
N ALA A 13 -4.92 -4.20 -6.86
CA ALA A 13 -5.76 -4.02 -5.68
C ALA A 13 -6.50 -5.31 -5.34
N GLY A 14 -5.78 -6.24 -4.70
CA GLY A 14 -6.37 -7.42 -4.04
C GLY A 14 -6.87 -7.07 -2.64
N TYR A 15 -8.05 -7.58 -2.29
CA TYR A 15 -8.67 -7.41 -0.97
C TYR A 15 -8.68 -8.69 -0.13
N ASP A 16 -7.93 -9.71 -0.56
CA ASP A 16 -7.82 -11.01 0.10
C ASP A 16 -6.99 -10.97 1.39
N ALA A 17 -6.23 -9.89 1.65
CA ALA A 17 -5.60 -9.67 2.96
C ALA A 17 -6.58 -9.19 4.05
N HIS A 18 -7.87 -9.00 3.72
CA HIS A 18 -8.86 -8.55 4.68
C HIS A 18 -9.09 -9.59 5.80
N GLU A 19 -9.39 -9.16 7.02
CA GLU A 19 -9.57 -10.05 8.17
C GLU A 19 -10.76 -11.03 8.06
N GLU A 20 -11.72 -10.71 7.19
CA GLU A 20 -12.87 -11.56 6.85
C GLU A 20 -12.59 -12.51 5.67
N ASP A 21 -11.45 -12.38 4.98
CA ASP A 21 -11.17 -13.21 3.80
C ASP A 21 -10.86 -14.66 4.21
N PRO A 22 -11.49 -15.66 3.55
CA PRO A 22 -11.34 -17.05 3.95
C PRO A 22 -10.02 -17.70 3.50
N LEU A 23 -9.22 -17.07 2.63
CA LEU A 23 -8.07 -17.72 1.98
C LEU A 23 -6.72 -17.29 2.55
N ALA A 24 -6.53 -16.01 2.89
CA ALA A 24 -5.19 -15.50 3.22
C ALA A 24 -4.84 -15.54 4.71
N GLY A 25 -5.83 -15.46 5.61
CA GLY A 25 -5.60 -15.44 7.07
C GLY A 25 -4.89 -14.18 7.59
N CYS A 26 -4.88 -13.10 6.80
CA CYS A 26 -4.37 -11.79 7.19
C CYS A 26 -5.37 -11.04 8.09
N ARG A 27 -5.00 -9.83 8.54
CA ARG A 27 -5.80 -9.02 9.48
C ARG A 27 -5.91 -7.55 9.05
N VAL A 28 -5.94 -7.30 7.74
CA VAL A 28 -6.13 -5.94 7.25
C VAL A 28 -7.60 -5.56 7.43
N THR A 29 -7.85 -4.38 8.00
CA THR A 29 -9.20 -3.84 8.17
C THR A 29 -9.58 -2.96 6.98
N ASP A 30 -10.87 -2.63 6.85
CA ASP A 30 -11.35 -1.65 5.86
C ASP A 30 -10.51 -0.35 5.87
N ALA A 31 -10.34 0.25 7.07
CA ALA A 31 -9.54 1.46 7.25
C ALA A 31 -8.04 1.27 6.91
N GLY A 32 -7.52 0.04 7.05
CA GLY A 32 -6.17 -0.31 6.64
C GLY A 32 -5.98 -0.17 5.13
N TYR A 33 -6.94 -0.62 4.32
CA TYR A 33 -6.91 -0.42 2.87
C TYR A 33 -6.96 1.06 2.49
N GLY A 34 -7.84 1.84 3.14
CA GLY A 34 -7.90 3.29 2.95
C GLY A 34 -6.56 3.98 3.27
N ALA A 35 -5.92 3.63 4.39
CA ALA A 35 -4.63 4.18 4.77
C ALA A 35 -3.51 3.86 3.77
N MET A 36 -3.43 2.60 3.30
CA MET A 36 -2.44 2.19 2.30
C MET A 36 -2.64 2.94 0.98
N ALA A 37 -3.88 3.07 0.51
CA ALA A 37 -4.23 3.81 -0.70
C ALA A 37 -3.88 5.30 -0.58
N ALA A 38 -4.12 5.91 0.59
CA ALA A 38 -3.78 7.30 0.85
C ALA A 38 -2.25 7.54 0.82
N TRP A 39 -1.43 6.61 1.34
CA TRP A 39 0.03 6.70 1.21
C TRP A 39 0.50 6.60 -0.24
N LEU A 40 -0.11 5.70 -1.02
CA LEU A 40 0.22 5.58 -2.44
C LEU A 40 -0.18 6.83 -3.23
N ARG A 41 -1.34 7.43 -2.93
CA ARG A 41 -1.76 8.71 -3.52
C ARG A 41 -0.80 9.84 -3.17
N ALA A 42 -0.32 9.92 -1.94
CA ALA A 42 0.67 10.93 -1.54
C ALA A 42 2.00 10.75 -2.30
N ILE A 43 2.51 9.52 -2.39
CA ILE A 43 3.72 9.21 -3.16
C ILE A 43 3.55 9.54 -4.64
N ALA A 44 2.39 9.23 -5.22
CA ALA A 44 2.08 9.58 -6.60
C ALA A 44 2.03 11.10 -6.81
N GLY A 45 1.44 11.84 -5.87
CA GLY A 45 1.42 13.31 -5.89
C GLY A 45 2.81 13.94 -5.80
N GLU A 46 3.69 13.41 -4.96
CA GLU A 46 5.09 13.86 -4.88
C GLU A 46 5.88 13.62 -6.18
N ALA A 47 5.50 12.59 -6.94
CA ALA A 47 6.11 12.26 -8.23
C ALA A 47 5.36 12.88 -9.43
N GLU A 48 4.32 13.68 -9.19
CA GLU A 48 3.41 14.20 -10.22
C GLU A 48 2.83 13.11 -11.15
N ALA A 49 2.69 11.90 -10.61
CA ALA A 49 2.28 10.71 -11.35
C ALA A 49 0.77 10.45 -11.21
N PRO A 50 0.07 10.07 -12.30
CA PRO A 50 -1.27 9.51 -12.18
C PRO A 50 -1.27 8.23 -11.36
N VAL A 51 -2.39 7.96 -10.70
CA VAL A 51 -2.63 6.73 -9.94
C VAL A 51 -3.87 6.00 -10.45
N ALA A 52 -3.78 4.69 -10.60
CA ALA A 52 -4.89 3.83 -10.98
C ALA A 52 -4.87 2.55 -10.14
N ALA A 53 -6.04 1.96 -9.91
CA ALA A 53 -6.21 0.68 -9.23
C ALA A 53 -6.93 -0.31 -10.14
N VAL A 54 -6.46 -1.55 -10.13
CA VAL A 54 -7.06 -2.69 -10.86
C VAL A 54 -7.48 -3.70 -9.81
N LEU A 55 -8.77 -4.04 -9.76
CA LEU A 55 -9.29 -5.05 -8.84
C LEU A 55 -8.73 -6.44 -9.20
N GLU A 56 -8.25 -7.15 -8.19
CA GLU A 56 -7.62 -8.48 -8.32
C GLU A 56 -8.36 -9.51 -7.46
N GLY A 57 -7.68 -10.08 -6.45
CA GLY A 57 -8.24 -11.02 -5.49
C GLY A 57 -9.14 -10.38 -4.43
N GLY A 58 -9.72 -11.22 -3.60
CA GLY A 58 -10.69 -10.84 -2.56
C GLY A 58 -11.93 -11.71 -2.66
N TYR A 59 -12.14 -12.53 -1.64
CA TYR A 59 -13.08 -13.65 -1.69
C TYR A 59 -14.20 -13.53 -0.64
N ALA A 60 -14.10 -12.54 0.24
CA ALA A 60 -15.21 -12.05 1.07
C ALA A 60 -15.87 -10.83 0.43
N LEU A 61 -16.96 -11.02 -0.33
CA LEU A 61 -17.59 -9.95 -1.15
C LEU A 61 -17.97 -8.68 -0.37
N GLY A 62 -18.39 -8.83 0.89
CA GLY A 62 -18.67 -7.69 1.77
C GLY A 62 -17.42 -6.86 2.04
N ALA A 63 -16.31 -7.52 2.40
CA ALA A 63 -15.02 -6.89 2.59
C ALA A 63 -14.46 -6.27 1.31
N VAL A 64 -14.59 -6.95 0.16
CA VAL A 64 -14.17 -6.39 -1.15
C VAL A 64 -14.90 -5.08 -1.41
N SER A 65 -16.22 -5.05 -1.21
CA SER A 65 -17.04 -3.86 -1.47
C SER A 65 -16.61 -2.67 -0.59
N ARG A 66 -16.37 -2.91 0.70
CA ARG A 66 -15.92 -1.87 1.64
C ARG A 66 -14.48 -1.44 1.37
N GLY A 67 -13.58 -2.39 1.11
CA GLY A 67 -12.18 -2.13 0.77
C GLY A 67 -12.03 -1.31 -0.52
N VAL A 68 -12.81 -1.61 -1.56
CA VAL A 68 -12.86 -0.80 -2.79
C VAL A 68 -13.35 0.62 -2.48
N ALA A 69 -14.43 0.76 -1.69
CA ALA A 69 -14.95 2.08 -1.33
C ALA A 69 -13.91 2.92 -0.57
N GLU A 70 -13.23 2.34 0.43
CA GLU A 70 -12.15 2.99 1.18
C GLU A 70 -10.97 3.37 0.28
N THR A 71 -10.58 2.48 -0.63
CA THR A 71 -9.50 2.74 -1.60
C THR A 71 -9.84 3.92 -2.50
N MET A 72 -11.04 3.92 -3.09
CA MET A 72 -11.46 4.99 -4.01
C MET A 72 -11.64 6.32 -3.29
N ALA A 73 -12.18 6.32 -2.07
CA ALA A 73 -12.29 7.51 -1.24
C ALA A 73 -10.90 8.11 -0.94
N ALA A 74 -9.95 7.26 -0.54
CA ALA A 74 -8.57 7.67 -0.26
C ALA A 74 -7.87 8.20 -1.52
N LEU A 75 -8.00 7.51 -2.65
CA LEU A 75 -7.43 7.95 -3.94
C LEU A 75 -8.09 9.23 -4.46
N GLY A 76 -9.30 9.57 -4.05
CA GLY A 76 -9.94 10.86 -4.33
C GLY A 76 -9.50 12.00 -3.41
N SER A 77 -8.83 11.70 -2.30
CA SER A 77 -8.37 12.67 -1.31
C SER A 77 -6.88 13.00 -1.46
N GLU A 78 -6.45 14.17 -0.98
CA GLU A 78 -5.03 14.56 -0.97
C GLU A 78 -4.33 14.27 0.36
N ARG A 79 -4.99 13.59 1.30
CA ARG A 79 -4.50 13.45 2.68
C ARG A 79 -4.11 12.01 2.99
N ALA A 80 -2.81 11.80 3.21
CA ALA A 80 -2.30 10.59 3.83
C ALA A 80 -2.36 10.68 5.37
N PRO A 81 -2.80 9.62 6.09
CA PRO A 81 -2.59 9.54 7.52
C PRO A 81 -1.09 9.43 7.82
N ALA A 82 -0.66 9.87 9.00
CA ALA A 82 0.70 9.59 9.44
C ALA A 82 0.89 8.05 9.52
N PRO A 83 2.05 7.52 9.09
CA PRO A 83 2.35 6.11 9.33
C PRO A 83 2.26 5.81 10.83
N PRO A 84 1.56 4.74 11.22
CA PRO A 84 1.51 4.34 12.62
C PRO A 84 2.91 3.98 13.09
N ASP A 85 3.20 4.28 14.35
CA ASP A 85 4.41 3.78 15.01
C ASP A 85 4.22 2.28 15.27
N VAL A 86 4.89 1.47 14.46
CA VAL A 86 4.81 0.01 14.49
C VAL A 86 6.18 -0.57 14.78
N GLU A 87 6.22 -1.55 15.69
CA GLU A 87 7.45 -2.28 15.98
C GLU A 87 7.97 -2.95 14.69
N ARG A 88 9.24 -2.71 14.37
CA ARG A 88 9.87 -3.35 13.20
C ARG A 88 10.14 -4.81 13.48
N HIS A 89 9.41 -5.68 12.79
CA HIS A 89 9.66 -7.11 12.82
C HIS A 89 11.07 -7.45 12.27
N PRO A 90 11.80 -8.44 12.82
CA PRO A 90 13.14 -8.81 12.36
C PRO A 90 13.24 -9.15 10.87
N VAL A 91 12.19 -9.72 10.28
CA VAL A 91 12.11 -10.00 8.83
C VAL A 91 12.21 -8.71 8.01
N SER A 92 11.58 -7.62 8.47
CA SER A 92 11.64 -6.32 7.80
C SER A 92 13.04 -5.72 7.88
N ALA A 93 13.73 -5.87 9.03
CA ALA A 93 15.12 -5.43 9.17
C ALA A 93 16.06 -6.16 8.21
N ALA A 94 15.97 -7.49 8.15
CA ALA A 94 16.77 -8.30 7.22
C ALA A 94 16.47 -7.98 5.75
N ALA A 95 15.21 -7.69 5.40
CA ALA A 95 14.85 -7.25 4.05
C ALA A 95 15.49 -5.91 3.70
N LEU A 96 15.52 -4.94 4.63
CA LEU A 96 16.16 -3.64 4.43
C LEU A 96 17.67 -3.77 4.21
N GLU A 97 18.37 -4.61 4.98
CA GLU A 97 19.81 -4.86 4.78
C GLU A 97 20.09 -5.39 3.37
N ARG A 98 19.28 -6.35 2.90
CA ARG A 98 19.41 -6.91 1.55
C ARG A 98 19.13 -5.89 0.46
N LEU A 99 18.12 -5.03 0.65
CA LEU A 99 17.79 -3.97 -0.31
C LEU A 99 18.87 -2.88 -0.33
N ALA A 100 19.45 -2.57 0.82
CA ALA A 100 20.53 -1.59 0.97
C ALA A 100 21.82 -2.04 0.27
N ALA A 101 22.11 -3.34 0.27
CA ALA A 101 23.25 -3.90 -0.47
C ALA A 101 23.00 -4.00 -2.00
N GLY A 102 21.76 -3.79 -2.46
CA GLY A 102 21.35 -3.99 -3.85
C GLY A 102 21.16 -2.70 -4.65
N ARG A 103 20.41 -2.81 -5.74
CA ARG A 103 20.08 -1.70 -6.68
C ARG A 103 19.43 -0.46 -6.03
N TRP A 104 18.98 -0.58 -4.79
CA TRP A 104 18.27 0.46 -4.04
C TRP A 104 19.09 1.04 -2.88
N GLY A 105 20.38 0.70 -2.76
CA GLY A 105 21.23 1.13 -1.64
C GLY A 105 21.28 2.63 -1.41
N ALA A 106 21.53 3.38 -2.50
CA ALA A 106 21.56 4.85 -2.45
C ALA A 106 20.21 5.46 -2.07
N ALA A 107 19.09 4.79 -2.37
CA ALA A 107 17.74 5.25 -2.11
C ALA A 107 17.27 5.02 -0.67
N LEU A 108 17.93 4.13 0.09
CA LEU A 108 17.57 3.75 1.46
C LEU A 108 18.45 4.42 2.52
N SER A 109 19.46 5.17 2.08
CA SER A 109 20.44 5.86 2.95
C SER A 109 20.16 7.36 3.08
N ALA A 110 19.06 7.85 2.47
CA ALA A 110 18.58 9.24 2.51
C ALA A 110 17.23 9.29 3.23
#